data_AF-A0A2R6IF90-F1
#
_entry.id   AF-A0A2R6IF90-F1
#
_cell.length_a   1.000
_cell.length_b   1.000
_cell.length_c   1.000
_cell.angle_alpha   90.00
_cell.angle_beta   90.00
_cell.angle_gamma   90.00
#
_symmetry.space_group_name_H-M   'P 1'
#
loop_
_entity.id
_entity.type
_entity.pdbx_description
1 polymer ?
#
loop_
_entity_poly.entity_id
_entity_poly.type
_entity_poly.pdbx_seq_one_letter_code
_entity_poly.pdbx_strand_id
1 'polypeptide(L)'
;MTGDDRNRPSRTDPADATRGDRGSPIGRRRFLSAGAAALAVGVGGCVAVRPRVETAGVDESDVFESVSPAESVVGKRAELSVSLTRAATTDIGVRRVNSVTESGSSYQARSVESGQTSLQLYVPTRQRATLTATNYSGETVARVEVRVTGDRVP
;
A
#
# COMPACT_ATOMS: atom_id res chain seq x y z
N MET A 1 -12.30 20.38 41.30
CA MET A 1 -13.68 20.92 41.25
C MET A 1 -13.62 22.37 41.68
N THR A 2 -13.52 23.28 40.72
CA THR A 2 -13.71 24.72 40.94
C THR A 2 -14.28 25.26 39.63
N GLY A 3 -15.58 25.54 39.62
CA GLY A 3 -16.28 26.13 38.49
C GLY A 3 -16.08 27.64 38.49
N ASP A 4 -15.79 28.19 37.30
CA ASP A 4 -15.82 29.63 37.04
C ASP A 4 -17.05 29.89 36.18
N ASP A 5 -18.11 30.34 36.84
CA ASP A 5 -19.41 30.69 36.29
C ASP A 5 -19.43 32.21 36.08
N ARG A 6 -19.21 32.66 34.84
CA ARG A 6 -19.31 34.08 34.45
C ARG A 6 -20.49 34.34 33.55
N ASN A 7 -21.60 34.55 34.23
CA ASN A 7 -22.71 35.46 33.95
C ASN A 7 -22.31 36.76 33.22
N ARG A 8 -22.87 37.02 32.01
CA ARG A 8 -23.58 38.28 31.68
C ARG A 8 -24.26 38.23 30.29
N PRO A 9 -25.32 39.03 30.08
CA PRO A 9 -26.48 38.67 29.26
C PRO A 9 -26.60 39.43 27.94
N SER A 10 -27.46 38.88 27.10
CA SER A 10 -28.02 39.42 25.85
C SER A 10 -28.56 40.84 25.98
N ARG A 11 -28.23 41.69 24.99
CA ARG A 11 -28.98 42.92 24.67
C ARG A 11 -29.39 42.86 23.21
N THR A 12 -30.67 42.58 23.01
CA THR A 12 -31.44 42.91 21.81
C THR A 12 -32.00 44.31 22.03
N ASP A 13 -31.91 45.22 21.05
CA ASP A 13 -33.04 46.07 20.60
C ASP A 13 -32.64 47.09 19.51
N PRO A 14 -33.60 47.71 18.77
CA PRO A 14 -33.67 47.61 17.32
C PRO A 14 -33.73 48.97 16.59
N ALA A 15 -33.91 48.86 15.27
CA ALA A 15 -34.59 49.81 14.38
C ALA A 15 -33.85 51.09 13.93
N ASP A 16 -34.31 51.54 12.75
CA ASP A 16 -34.09 52.82 12.05
C ASP A 16 -32.88 52.86 11.08
N ALA A 17 -32.98 53.23 9.80
CA ALA A 17 -34.04 53.91 9.07
C ALA A 17 -34.00 53.58 7.56
N THR A 18 -35.18 53.60 6.97
CA THR A 18 -35.48 53.42 5.55
C THR A 18 -35.30 54.73 4.78
N ARG A 19 -34.55 54.74 3.67
CA ARG A 19 -34.67 55.65 2.49
C ARG A 19 -33.57 55.24 1.49
N GLY A 20 -33.80 54.84 0.24
CA GLY A 20 -34.88 55.12 -0.69
C GLY A 20 -34.30 55.92 -1.84
N ASP A 21 -33.93 55.28 -2.95
CA ASP A 21 -33.98 55.92 -4.26
C ASP A 21 -34.20 54.88 -5.38
N ARG A 22 -35.17 55.16 -6.24
CA ARG A 22 -35.63 54.31 -7.34
C ARG A 22 -35.03 54.84 -8.63
N GLY A 23 -34.36 53.97 -9.38
CA GLY A 23 -34.03 54.20 -10.79
C GLY A 23 -33.82 52.89 -11.52
N SER A 24 -34.84 52.41 -12.23
CA SER A 24 -34.70 51.39 -13.29
C SER A 24 -34.18 52.06 -14.57
N PRO A 25 -33.43 51.36 -15.43
CA PRO A 25 -34.07 50.49 -16.42
C PRO A 25 -33.42 49.10 -16.59
N ILE A 26 -34.30 48.11 -16.76
CA ILE A 26 -33.98 46.74 -17.14
C ILE A 26 -33.37 46.74 -18.55
N GLY A 27 -32.05 46.81 -18.61
CA GLY A 27 -31.26 46.66 -19.83
C GLY A 27 -31.04 45.19 -20.14
N ARG A 28 -31.91 44.62 -20.98
CA ARG A 28 -31.67 43.31 -21.62
C ARG A 28 -30.46 43.42 -22.55
N ARG A 29 -29.27 43.11 -22.06
CA ARG A 29 -28.10 42.86 -22.91
C ARG A 29 -27.42 41.58 -22.48
N ARG A 30 -27.67 40.55 -23.30
CA ARG A 30 -26.89 39.32 -23.37
C ARG A 30 -25.41 39.70 -23.54
N PHE A 31 -24.59 39.28 -22.58
CA PHE A 31 -23.19 39.01 -22.86
C PHE A 31 -22.95 37.54 -22.52
N LEU A 32 -22.78 36.77 -23.60
CA LEU A 32 -22.19 35.44 -23.59
C LEU A 32 -20.76 35.59 -23.05
N SER A 33 -20.57 35.22 -21.80
CA SER A 33 -19.22 35.07 -21.24
C SER A 33 -19.03 33.61 -20.90
N ALA A 34 -18.35 32.94 -21.83
CA ALA A 34 -17.77 31.64 -21.66
C ALA A 34 -16.95 31.61 -20.36
N GLY A 35 -17.35 30.75 -19.45
CA GLY A 35 -16.54 30.33 -18.32
C GLY A 35 -16.43 28.82 -18.38
N ALA A 36 -15.42 28.31 -19.08
CA ALA A 36 -15.02 26.93 -18.94
C ALA A 36 -14.58 26.74 -17.48
N ALA A 37 -15.46 26.22 -16.65
CA ALA A 37 -15.10 25.74 -15.32
C ALA A 37 -14.20 24.54 -15.54
N ALA A 38 -12.88 24.78 -15.52
CA ALA A 38 -11.89 23.72 -15.45
C ALA A 38 -12.19 22.91 -14.19
N LEU A 39 -12.68 21.70 -14.38
CA LEU A 39 -12.74 20.68 -13.34
C LEU A 39 -11.30 20.27 -13.01
N ALA A 40 -10.59 21.11 -12.26
CA ALA A 40 -9.41 20.69 -11.53
C ALA A 40 -9.88 19.85 -10.34
N VAL A 41 -10.40 18.66 -10.62
CA VAL A 41 -10.40 17.58 -9.63
C VAL A 41 -8.94 17.18 -9.51
N GLY A 42 -8.23 17.86 -8.62
CA GLY A 42 -7.00 17.35 -8.07
C GLY A 42 -7.35 16.07 -7.31
N VAL A 43 -7.45 14.97 -8.04
CA VAL A 43 -7.26 13.67 -7.45
C VAL A 43 -5.84 13.70 -6.92
N GLY A 44 -5.69 13.97 -5.62
CA GLY A 44 -4.61 13.40 -4.82
C GLY A 44 -4.74 11.88 -4.80
N GLY A 45 -4.89 11.28 -5.98
CA GLY A 45 -4.91 9.86 -6.18
C GLY A 45 -3.49 9.41 -5.92
N CYS A 46 -3.29 8.69 -4.83
CA CYS A 46 -2.26 7.67 -4.81
C CYS A 46 -2.40 6.90 -6.12
N VAL A 47 -1.51 7.16 -7.07
CA VAL A 47 -1.41 6.33 -8.27
C VAL A 47 -1.10 4.95 -7.74
N ALA A 48 -2.08 4.06 -7.77
CA ALA A 48 -1.93 2.68 -7.34
C ALA A 48 -0.99 2.00 -8.34
N VAL A 49 0.31 2.16 -8.14
CA VAL A 49 1.33 1.40 -8.85
C VAL A 49 1.26 0.00 -8.27
N ARG A 50 0.77 -0.94 -9.08
CA ARG A 50 0.73 -2.34 -8.69
C ARG A 50 2.17 -2.88 -8.71
N PRO A 51 2.73 -3.31 -7.57
CA PRO A 51 4.02 -3.99 -7.57
C PRO A 51 3.96 -5.22 -8.47
N ARG A 52 5.02 -5.45 -9.23
CA ARG A 52 5.25 -6.68 -10.00
C ARG A 52 6.41 -7.44 -9.36
N VAL A 53 6.36 -8.76 -9.46
CA VAL A 53 7.44 -9.64 -8.99
C VAL A 53 7.94 -10.43 -10.18
N GLU A 54 9.23 -10.34 -10.42
CA GLU A 54 9.95 -11.20 -11.33
C GLU A 54 10.59 -12.32 -10.50
N THR A 55 10.44 -13.55 -10.97
CA THR A 55 10.94 -14.75 -10.29
C THR A 55 11.84 -15.53 -11.23
N ALA A 56 12.87 -16.16 -10.68
CA ALA A 56 13.66 -17.18 -11.39
C ALA A 56 13.88 -18.38 -10.46
N GLY A 57 13.72 -19.60 -10.98
CA GLY A 57 13.85 -20.83 -10.20
C GLY A 57 12.56 -21.41 -9.65
N VAL A 58 11.41 -20.73 -9.79
CA VAL A 58 10.13 -21.19 -9.24
C VAL A 58 9.59 -22.38 -10.02
N ASP A 59 9.62 -22.32 -11.35
CA ASP A 59 9.10 -23.39 -12.23
C ASP A 59 9.90 -24.70 -12.10
N GLU A 60 11.16 -24.61 -11.67
CA GLU A 60 12.04 -25.76 -11.41
C GLU A 60 12.05 -26.20 -9.93
N SER A 61 11.27 -25.57 -9.06
CA SER A 61 11.28 -25.85 -7.62
C SER A 61 10.21 -26.86 -7.20
N ASP A 62 10.64 -27.94 -6.53
CA ASP A 62 9.72 -28.85 -5.84
C ASP A 62 9.14 -28.25 -4.54
N VAL A 63 9.61 -27.07 -4.13
CA VAL A 63 9.27 -26.41 -2.86
C VAL A 63 8.36 -25.21 -3.07
N PHE A 64 8.75 -24.29 -3.95
CA PHE A 64 8.02 -23.06 -4.19
C PHE A 64 7.07 -23.25 -5.37
N GLU A 65 5.77 -23.14 -5.12
CA GLU A 65 4.75 -23.30 -6.16
C GLU A 65 4.48 -21.99 -6.89
N SER A 66 4.42 -20.89 -6.15
CA SER A 66 4.28 -19.55 -6.73
C SER A 66 4.78 -18.48 -5.77
N VAL A 67 5.21 -17.34 -6.34
CA VAL A 67 5.53 -16.13 -5.59
C VAL A 67 4.84 -14.97 -6.28
N SER A 68 4.06 -14.22 -5.51
CA SER A 68 3.30 -13.08 -6.02
C SER A 68 3.44 -11.87 -5.11
N PRO A 69 3.33 -10.65 -5.65
CA PRO A 69 3.29 -9.46 -4.82
C PRO A 69 2.01 -9.45 -3.99
N ALA A 70 2.11 -9.17 -2.70
CA ALA A 70 0.96 -8.67 -1.96
C ALA A 70 0.71 -7.20 -2.36
N GLU A 71 -0.50 -6.70 -2.11
CA GLU A 71 -0.89 -5.33 -2.49
C GLU A 71 -0.09 -4.25 -1.75
N SER A 72 0.63 -4.63 -0.70
CA SER A 72 1.31 -3.72 0.23
C SER A 72 2.81 -3.57 -0.07
N VAL A 73 3.21 -2.33 -0.36
CA VAL A 73 4.60 -1.87 -0.31
C VAL A 73 4.71 -0.82 0.80
N VAL A 74 5.61 -1.05 1.77
CA VAL A 74 5.81 -0.16 2.92
C VAL A 74 7.24 0.33 2.90
N GLY A 75 7.43 1.60 2.50
CA GLY A 75 8.75 2.21 2.35
C GLY A 75 9.64 1.42 1.39
N LYS A 76 10.78 0.90 1.87
CA LYS A 76 11.74 0.13 1.07
C LYS A 76 11.50 -1.39 1.10
N ARG A 77 10.32 -1.83 1.51
CA ARG A 77 9.96 -3.25 1.71
C ARG A 77 8.70 -3.56 0.91
N ALA A 78 8.69 -4.68 0.21
CA ALA A 78 7.50 -5.22 -0.42
C ALA A 78 7.13 -6.53 0.25
N GLU A 79 5.84 -6.72 0.49
CA GLU A 79 5.30 -7.99 0.97
C GLU A 79 5.03 -8.92 -0.22
N LEU A 80 5.44 -10.18 -0.07
CA LEU A 80 5.22 -11.24 -1.03
C LEU A 80 4.30 -12.29 -0.41
N SER A 81 3.34 -12.76 -1.19
CA SER A 81 2.64 -14.01 -0.90
C SER A 81 3.42 -15.14 -1.58
N VAL A 82 3.90 -16.08 -0.77
CA VAL A 82 4.66 -17.24 -1.21
C VAL A 82 3.82 -18.48 -0.97
N SER A 83 3.57 -19.22 -2.04
CA SER A 83 2.90 -20.52 -1.99
C SER A 83 3.94 -21.63 -2.02
N LEU A 84 3.80 -22.59 -1.12
CA LEU A 84 4.62 -23.77 -1.03
C LEU A 84 3.83 -24.98 -1.52
N THR A 85 4.51 -25.91 -2.17
CA THR A 85 3.91 -27.21 -2.48
C THR A 85 3.53 -27.93 -1.19
N ARG A 86 2.53 -28.81 -1.24
CA ARG A 86 2.18 -29.62 -0.07
C ARG A 86 3.37 -30.48 0.39
N ALA A 87 4.05 -31.11 -0.57
CA ALA A 87 5.23 -31.93 -0.33
C ALA A 87 6.36 -31.16 0.36
N ALA A 88 6.49 -29.85 0.12
CA ALA A 88 7.47 -29.00 0.81
C ALA A 88 7.34 -29.09 2.34
N THR A 89 6.11 -29.09 2.87
CA THR A 89 5.85 -29.01 4.33
C THR A 89 5.51 -30.35 4.98
N THR A 90 5.38 -31.40 4.18
CA THR A 90 5.17 -32.78 4.65
C THR A 90 6.41 -33.63 4.44
N ASP A 91 6.82 -33.85 3.20
CA ASP A 91 7.82 -34.85 2.82
C ASP A 91 9.24 -34.27 2.85
N ILE A 92 9.42 -33.07 2.29
CA ILE A 92 10.71 -32.36 2.27
C ILE A 92 11.00 -31.75 3.66
N GLY A 93 9.95 -31.48 4.44
CA GLY A 93 10.07 -31.00 5.81
C GLY A 93 10.64 -29.57 5.91
N VAL A 94 10.28 -28.69 4.97
CA VAL A 94 10.57 -27.26 5.04
C VAL A 94 9.97 -26.68 6.33
N ARG A 95 10.83 -26.12 7.19
CA ARG A 95 10.42 -25.48 8.44
C ARG A 95 10.67 -23.98 8.48
N ARG A 96 11.46 -23.47 7.53
CA ARG A 96 11.84 -22.05 7.49
C ARG A 96 12.05 -21.61 6.05
N VAL A 97 11.51 -20.45 5.75
CA VAL A 97 11.80 -19.70 4.52
C VAL A 97 12.44 -18.37 4.91
N ASN A 98 13.58 -18.07 4.31
CA ASN A 98 14.32 -16.84 4.52
C ASN A 98 14.34 -16.02 3.24
N SER A 99 14.12 -14.71 3.32
CA SER A 99 14.56 -13.78 2.30
C SER A 99 15.97 -13.32 2.62
N VAL A 100 16.86 -13.43 1.64
CA VAL A 100 18.25 -13.01 1.74
C VAL A 100 18.46 -11.93 0.70
N THR A 101 19.05 -10.81 1.11
CA THR A 101 19.43 -9.73 0.19
C THR A 101 20.55 -10.17 -0.74
N GLU A 102 20.74 -9.46 -1.85
CA GLU A 102 21.86 -9.68 -2.78
C GLU A 102 23.25 -9.68 -2.11
N SER A 103 23.43 -8.94 -1.01
CA SER A 103 24.67 -8.95 -0.22
C SER A 103 24.84 -10.18 0.69
N GLY A 104 23.93 -11.15 0.64
CA GLY A 104 23.94 -12.36 1.47
C GLY A 104 23.39 -12.16 2.88
N SER A 105 22.95 -10.96 3.24
CA SER A 105 22.38 -10.69 4.57
C SER A 105 20.92 -11.14 4.64
N SER A 106 20.55 -11.86 5.71
CA SER A 106 19.16 -12.23 5.96
C SER A 106 18.31 -10.96 6.16
N TYR A 107 17.23 -10.87 5.39
CA TYR A 107 16.30 -9.75 5.42
C TYR A 107 15.08 -10.06 6.29
N GLN A 108 14.51 -11.25 6.13
CA GLN A 108 13.50 -11.80 7.00
C GLN A 108 13.59 -13.32 7.03
N ALA A 109 13.22 -13.90 8.17
CA ALA A 109 12.99 -15.33 8.34
C ALA A 109 11.55 -15.57 8.78
N ARG A 110 10.90 -16.59 8.21
CA ARG A 110 9.59 -17.08 8.64
C ARG A 110 9.65 -18.57 8.89
N SER A 111 9.14 -18.99 10.04
CA SER A 111 8.88 -20.41 10.30
C SER A 111 7.71 -20.87 9.44
N VAL A 112 7.75 -22.14 9.06
CA VAL A 112 6.72 -22.83 8.30
C VAL A 112 6.25 -24.00 9.14
N GLU A 113 4.95 -24.05 9.37
CA GLU A 113 4.31 -25.16 10.07
C GLU A 113 4.04 -26.32 9.11
N SER A 114 3.94 -27.54 9.63
CA SER A 114 3.64 -28.70 8.79
C SER A 114 2.25 -28.56 8.17
N GLY A 115 2.15 -28.79 6.87
CA GLY A 115 0.92 -28.61 6.09
C GLY A 115 0.62 -27.17 5.67
N GLN A 116 1.42 -26.19 6.09
CA GLN A 116 1.24 -24.79 5.69
C GLN A 116 1.69 -24.57 4.25
N THR A 117 0.75 -24.25 3.36
CA THR A 117 1.05 -24.04 1.92
C THR A 117 1.18 -22.58 1.52
N SER A 118 1.01 -21.64 2.45
CA SER A 118 1.13 -20.21 2.14
C SER A 118 1.74 -19.44 3.30
N LEU A 119 2.60 -18.47 2.98
CA LEU A 119 3.22 -17.57 3.94
C LEU A 119 3.43 -16.18 3.34
N GLN A 120 3.54 -15.18 4.22
CA GLN A 120 3.87 -13.81 3.84
C GLN A 120 5.31 -13.47 4.26
N LEU A 121 6.06 -12.93 3.31
CA LEU A 121 7.47 -12.60 3.48
C LEU A 121 7.78 -11.23 2.89
N TYR A 122 8.58 -10.44 3.58
CA TYR A 122 9.10 -9.19 3.07
C TYR A 122 10.40 -9.39 2.32
N VAL A 123 10.57 -8.62 1.26
CA VAL A 123 11.81 -8.48 0.50
C VAL A 123 12.14 -6.99 0.32
N PRO A 124 13.41 -6.64 0.14
CA PRO A 124 13.77 -5.27 -0.20
C PRO A 124 13.23 -4.89 -1.58
N THR A 125 12.72 -3.67 -1.72
CA THR A 125 12.36 -3.10 -3.02
C THR A 125 13.62 -2.62 -3.76
N ARG A 126 13.61 -2.63 -5.10
CA ARG A 126 14.66 -2.07 -5.99
C ARG A 126 15.99 -2.84 -6.08
N GLN A 127 16.13 -3.95 -5.37
CA GLN A 127 17.29 -4.84 -5.45
C GLN A 127 16.82 -6.30 -5.53
N ARG A 128 17.72 -7.21 -5.91
CA ARG A 128 17.41 -8.64 -5.90
C ARG A 128 17.39 -9.19 -4.47
N ALA A 129 16.59 -10.23 -4.29
CA ALA A 129 16.62 -11.05 -3.10
C ALA A 129 16.49 -12.53 -3.50
N THR A 130 16.97 -13.41 -2.64
CA THR A 130 16.85 -14.86 -2.79
C THR A 130 15.99 -15.40 -1.67
N LEU A 131 14.92 -16.11 -2.02
CA LEU A 131 14.17 -16.91 -1.06
C LEU A 131 14.89 -18.24 -0.89
N THR A 132 15.15 -18.62 0.35
CA THR A 132 15.84 -19.86 0.70
C THR A 132 14.97 -20.68 1.64
N ALA A 133 14.64 -21.90 1.26
CA ALA A 133 13.92 -22.84 2.09
C ALA A 133 14.88 -23.79 2.82
N THR A 134 14.65 -24.01 4.11
CA THR A 134 15.48 -24.86 4.97
C THR A 134 14.64 -25.93 5.67
N ASN A 135 15.12 -27.18 5.67
CA ASN A 135 14.43 -28.32 6.25
C ASN A 135 14.69 -28.52 7.76
N TYR A 136 14.09 -29.57 8.35
CA TYR A 136 14.29 -29.99 9.75
C TYR A 136 15.72 -30.45 10.10
N SER A 137 16.56 -30.73 9.11
CA SER A 137 17.99 -31.02 9.29
C SER A 137 18.87 -29.75 9.23
N GLY A 138 18.31 -28.62 8.79
CA GLY A 138 19.05 -27.36 8.64
C GLY A 138 19.67 -27.18 7.26
N GLU A 139 19.36 -28.06 6.32
CA GLU A 139 19.86 -28.01 4.96
C GLU A 139 19.00 -27.10 4.09
N THR A 140 19.64 -26.40 3.16
CA THR A 140 18.92 -25.64 2.13
C THR A 140 18.41 -26.59 1.08
N VAL A 141 17.09 -26.68 0.91
CA VAL A 141 16.43 -27.59 -0.03
C VAL A 141 15.96 -26.89 -1.31
N ALA A 142 15.78 -25.57 -1.28
CA ALA A 142 15.44 -24.80 -2.48
C ALA A 142 15.90 -23.35 -2.36
N ARG A 143 16.16 -22.74 -3.53
CA ARG A 143 16.42 -21.31 -3.69
C ARG A 143 15.68 -20.78 -4.90
N VAL A 144 15.04 -19.63 -4.75
CA VAL A 144 14.44 -18.89 -5.88
C VAL A 144 14.86 -17.43 -5.80
N GLU A 145 15.22 -16.85 -6.94
CA GLU A 145 15.50 -15.41 -7.02
C GLU A 145 14.19 -14.65 -7.22
N VAL A 146 14.07 -13.52 -6.54
CA VAL A 146 12.93 -12.64 -6.64
C VAL A 146 13.39 -11.19 -6.79
N ARG A 147 12.70 -10.44 -7.64
CA ARG A 147 12.91 -9.01 -7.80
C ARG A 147 11.57 -8.32 -7.86
N VAL A 148 11.40 -7.33 -6.99
CA VAL A 148 10.20 -6.49 -7.01
C VAL A 148 10.44 -5.29 -7.91
N THR A 149 9.61 -5.16 -8.92
CA THR A 149 9.60 -4.07 -9.89
C THR A 149 8.28 -3.29 -9.82
N GLY A 150 8.28 -2.06 -10.35
CA GLY A 150 7.14 -1.15 -10.29
C GLY A 150 7.58 0.30 -10.41
N ASP A 151 6.83 1.10 -11.16
CA ASP A 151 7.30 2.39 -11.67
C ASP A 151 7.36 3.52 -10.63
N ARG A 152 6.64 3.42 -9.51
CA ARG A 152 6.77 4.33 -8.35
C ARG A 152 6.46 3.61 -7.05
N VAL A 153 7.43 3.63 -6.15
CA VAL A 153 7.21 3.43 -4.71
C VAL A 153 6.93 4.85 -4.17
N PRO A 154 5.81 5.09 -3.46
CA PRO A 154 5.49 6.42 -2.94
C PRO A 154 6.60 6.99 -2.08
#